data_AF-A0A9D4HHK8-F1
#
_entry.id   AF-A0A9D4HHK8-F1
#
_cell.length_a   1.000
_cell.length_b   1.000
_cell.length_c   1.000
_cell.angle_alpha   90.00
_cell.angle_beta   90.00
_cell.angle_gamma   90.00
#
_symmetry.space_group_name_H-M   'P 1'
#
loop_
_entity.id
_entity.type
_entity.pdbx_description
1 polymer ?
#
loop_
_entity_poly.entity_id
_entity_poly.type
_entity_poly.pdbx_seq_one_letter_code
_entity_poly.pdbx_strand_id
1 'polypeptide(L)'
;MTSDDIERTLSALAEKNEALEYGLNTLRNELELERQHNERLRNEMMSMADQLKKHVTLVNSMNMSSIKRQLTDVTVAFTATIRPPNLTGLNSGQPIIFDRVITNSGTAYDSGTGIFTAPVRGYYVFHMDILMEPGENEYLQFVKGMEY
;
A
#
# COMPACT_ATOMS: atom_id res chain seq x y z
N MET A 1 -43.88 -54.16 50.08
CA MET A 1 -43.00 -53.11 50.64
C MET A 1 -43.25 -53.06 52.13
N THR A 2 -42.21 -53.27 52.92
CA THR A 2 -42.25 -53.10 54.38
C THR A 2 -42.07 -51.62 54.74
N SER A 3 -42.37 -51.23 55.98
CA SER A 3 -42.17 -49.84 56.45
C SER A 3 -40.72 -49.37 56.23
N ASP A 4 -39.76 -50.25 56.46
CA ASP A 4 -38.34 -50.00 56.28
C ASP A 4 -37.96 -49.70 54.83
N ASP A 5 -38.64 -50.33 53.85
CA ASP A 5 -38.43 -50.05 52.44
C ASP A 5 -38.87 -48.61 52.10
N ILE A 6 -39.96 -48.14 52.71
CA ILE A 6 -40.50 -46.79 52.49
C ILE A 6 -39.55 -45.74 53.07
N GLU A 7 -39.07 -45.93 54.30
CA GLU A 7 -38.14 -45.00 54.95
C GLU A 7 -36.81 -44.87 54.18
N ARG A 8 -36.28 -45.99 53.69
CA ARG A 8 -35.09 -45.99 52.83
C ARG A 8 -35.30 -45.20 51.54
N THR A 9 -36.46 -45.35 50.90
CA THR A 9 -36.77 -44.59 49.67
C THR A 9 -36.94 -43.10 49.93
N LEU A 10 -37.55 -42.71 51.05
CA LEU A 10 -37.72 -41.31 51.44
C LEU A 10 -36.36 -40.64 51.74
N SER A 11 -35.47 -41.34 52.45
CA SER A 11 -34.12 -40.83 52.72
C SER A 11 -33.33 -40.63 51.43
N ALA A 12 -33.38 -41.58 50.50
CA ALA A 12 -32.71 -41.47 49.21
C ALA A 12 -33.28 -40.34 48.33
N LEU A 13 -34.59 -40.06 48.45
CA LEU A 13 -35.24 -38.96 47.74
C LEU A 13 -34.82 -37.60 48.31
N ALA A 14 -34.71 -37.47 49.63
CA ALA A 14 -34.22 -36.26 50.28
C ALA A 14 -32.78 -35.94 49.83
N GLU A 15 -31.90 -36.94 49.83
CA GLU A 15 -30.52 -36.80 49.35
C GLU A 15 -30.46 -36.35 47.88
N LYS A 16 -31.31 -36.93 47.02
CA LYS A 16 -31.40 -36.52 45.61
C LYS A 16 -31.91 -35.09 45.45
N ASN A 17 -32.85 -34.65 46.27
CA ASN A 17 -33.37 -33.28 46.23
C ASN A 17 -32.30 -32.27 46.67
N GLU A 18 -31.54 -32.57 47.72
CA GLU A 18 -30.43 -31.72 48.16
C GLU A 18 -29.34 -31.63 47.08
N ALA A 19 -28.99 -32.75 46.45
CA ALA A 19 -28.04 -32.77 45.34
C ALA A 19 -28.57 -31.98 44.11
N LEU A 20 -29.87 -32.03 43.86
CA LEU A 20 -30.51 -31.26 42.78
C LEU A 20 -30.48 -29.77 43.05
N GLU A 21 -30.80 -29.35 44.27
CA GLU A 21 -30.72 -27.93 44.68
C GLU A 21 -29.28 -27.41 44.60
N TYR A 22 -28.30 -28.22 45.00
CA TYR A 22 -26.90 -27.88 44.82
C TYR A 22 -26.54 -27.70 43.34
N GLY A 23 -26.96 -28.64 42.47
CA GLY A 23 -26.75 -28.55 41.03
C GLY A 23 -27.38 -27.31 40.40
N LEU A 24 -28.62 -26.97 40.79
CA LEU A 24 -29.32 -25.77 40.32
C LEU A 24 -28.61 -24.47 40.75
N ASN A 25 -28.11 -24.41 41.98
CA ASN A 25 -27.37 -23.26 42.47
C ASN A 25 -26.04 -23.08 41.73
N THR A 26 -25.33 -24.18 41.45
CA THR A 26 -24.10 -24.14 40.65
C THR A 26 -24.36 -23.62 39.24
N LEU A 27 -25.38 -24.16 38.55
CA LEU A 27 -25.72 -23.72 37.19
C LEU A 27 -26.17 -22.26 37.16
N ARG A 28 -26.89 -21.80 38.19
CA ARG A 28 -27.28 -20.40 38.33
C ARG A 28 -26.06 -19.48 38.44
N ASN A 29 -25.05 -19.87 39.20
CA ASN A 29 -23.82 -19.10 39.37
C ASN A 29 -23.02 -19.05 38.05
N GLU A 30 -22.92 -20.17 37.34
CA GLU A 30 -22.28 -20.23 36.02
C GLU A 30 -22.98 -19.34 34.99
N LEU A 31 -24.31 -19.37 34.94
CA LEU A 31 -25.09 -18.51 34.05
C LEU A 31 -24.86 -17.03 34.34
N GLU A 32 -24.71 -16.64 35.61
CA GLU A 32 -24.47 -15.25 35.99
C GLU A 32 -23.06 -14.79 35.60
N LEU A 33 -22.05 -15.66 35.78
CA LEU A 33 -20.69 -15.39 35.31
C LEU A 33 -20.63 -15.22 33.79
N GLU A 34 -21.35 -16.07 33.04
CA GLU A 34 -21.42 -15.99 31.59
C GLU A 34 -22.10 -14.70 31.11
N ARG A 35 -23.13 -14.24 31.83
CA ARG A 35 -23.78 -12.95 31.57
C ARG A 35 -22.81 -11.79 31.78
N GLN A 36 -22.08 -11.78 32.89
CA GLN A 36 -21.08 -10.75 33.16
C GLN A 36 -19.97 -10.75 32.11
N HIS A 37 -19.52 -11.93 31.67
CA HIS A 37 -18.54 -12.04 30.60
C HIS A 37 -19.05 -11.44 29.30
N ASN A 38 -20.28 -11.78 28.90
CA ASN A 38 -20.91 -11.24 27.69
C ASN A 38 -21.09 -9.72 27.75
N GLU A 39 -21.43 -9.16 28.91
CA GLU A 39 -21.50 -7.70 29.07
C GLU A 39 -20.14 -7.03 28.91
N ARG A 40 -19.08 -7.62 29.45
CA ARG A 40 -17.71 -7.11 29.26
C ARG A 40 -17.30 -7.13 27.79
N LEU A 41 -17.51 -8.24 27.08
CA LEU A 41 -17.20 -8.32 25.65
C LEU A 41 -17.95 -7.27 24.84
N ARG A 42 -19.25 -7.05 25.14
CA ARG A 42 -20.04 -6.01 24.47
C ARG A 42 -19.44 -4.61 24.67
N ASN A 43 -18.99 -4.30 25.87
CA ASN A 43 -18.38 -3.01 26.16
C ASN A 43 -17.04 -2.83 25.43
N GLU A 44 -16.21 -3.87 25.38
CA GLU A 44 -14.95 -3.86 24.62
C GLU A 44 -15.20 -3.67 23.12
N MET A 45 -16.17 -4.39 22.54
CA MET A 45 -16.56 -4.23 21.14
C MET A 45 -17.04 -2.81 20.85
N MET A 46 -17.79 -2.20 21.76
CA MET A 46 -18.29 -0.82 21.60
C MET A 46 -17.15 0.20 21.63
N SER A 47 -16.16 0.01 22.49
CA SER A 47 -14.95 0.84 22.53
C SER A 47 -14.13 0.70 21.25
N MET A 48 -13.93 -0.53 20.77
CA MET A 48 -13.20 -0.79 19.53
C MET A 48 -13.90 -0.18 18.31
N ALA A 49 -15.23 -0.24 18.25
CA ALA A 49 -16.01 0.39 17.18
C ALA A 49 -15.85 1.93 17.17
N ASP A 50 -15.82 2.57 18.34
CA ASP A 50 -15.57 4.01 18.46
C ASP A 50 -14.14 4.37 18.02
N GLN A 51 -13.14 3.56 18.41
CA GLN A 51 -11.77 3.73 17.95
C GLN A 51 -11.65 3.59 16.42
N LEU A 52 -12.31 2.59 15.83
CA LEU A 52 -12.29 2.38 14.38
C LEU A 52 -12.91 3.57 13.64
N LYS A 53 -14.04 4.10 14.15
CA LYS A 53 -14.68 5.29 13.60
C LYS A 53 -13.76 6.50 13.64
N LYS A 54 -13.03 6.71 14.74
CA LYS A 54 -12.03 7.78 14.87
C LYS A 54 -10.90 7.61 13.85
N HIS A 55 -10.36 6.40 13.69
CA HIS A 55 -9.32 6.13 12.70
C HIS A 55 -9.80 6.42 11.27
N VAL A 56 -11.01 6.00 10.91
CA VAL A 56 -11.60 6.31 9.59
C VAL A 56 -11.72 7.81 9.37
N THR A 57 -12.23 8.55 10.36
CA THR A 57 -12.33 10.02 10.24
C THR A 57 -10.96 10.68 10.11
N LEU A 58 -9.96 10.21 10.87
CA LEU A 58 -8.62 10.75 10.81
C LEU A 58 -8.00 10.52 9.42
N VAL A 59 -8.08 9.30 8.89
CA VAL A 59 -7.58 8.94 7.56
C VAL A 59 -8.29 9.76 6.47
N ASN A 60 -9.60 9.93 6.54
CA ASN A 60 -10.34 10.76 5.58
C ASN A 60 -9.99 12.24 5.69
N SER A 61 -9.61 12.71 6.88
CA SER A 61 -9.14 14.09 7.10
C SER A 61 -7.65 14.29 6.80
N MET A 62 -6.88 13.21 6.59
CA MET A 62 -5.49 13.33 6.14
C MET A 62 -5.50 14.01 4.77
N ASN A 63 -4.76 15.10 4.67
CA ASN A 63 -4.65 15.91 3.47
C ASN A 63 -3.80 15.19 2.40
N MET A 64 -4.38 14.14 1.80
CA MET A 64 -3.78 13.32 0.75
C MET A 64 -3.37 14.16 -0.47
N SER A 65 -4.03 15.29 -0.69
CA SER A 65 -3.67 16.28 -1.72
C SER A 65 -2.28 16.88 -1.50
N SER A 66 -1.89 17.17 -0.26
CA SER A 66 -0.56 17.72 0.05
C SER A 66 0.55 16.70 -0.14
N ILE A 67 0.31 15.45 0.28
CA ILE A 67 1.25 14.33 0.08
C ILE A 67 1.38 14.03 -1.41
N LYS A 68 0.26 13.95 -2.13
CA LYS A 68 0.27 13.74 -3.58
C LYS A 68 1.01 14.87 -4.28
N ARG A 69 0.79 16.13 -3.90
CA ARG A 69 1.51 17.29 -4.46
C ARG A 69 3.01 17.20 -4.22
N GLN A 70 3.44 16.85 -3.01
CA GLN A 70 4.85 16.67 -2.66
C GLN A 70 5.50 15.48 -3.39
N LEU A 71 4.74 14.43 -3.69
CA LEU A 71 5.21 13.28 -4.47
C LEU A 71 5.18 13.54 -5.99
N THR A 72 4.35 14.47 -6.47
CA THR A 72 4.22 14.79 -7.90
C THR A 72 5.10 15.95 -8.36
N ASP A 73 5.77 16.66 -7.46
CA ASP A 73 6.70 17.74 -7.81
C ASP A 73 8.05 17.14 -8.23
N VAL A 74 8.00 16.39 -9.33
CA VAL A 74 9.18 15.79 -9.95
C VAL A 74 9.78 16.83 -10.88
N THR A 75 10.88 17.45 -10.45
CA THR A 75 11.70 18.27 -11.34
C THR A 75 12.37 17.37 -12.38
N VAL A 76 11.97 17.50 -13.64
CA VAL A 76 12.55 16.76 -14.76
C VAL A 76 13.41 17.72 -15.60
N ALA A 77 14.70 17.46 -15.65
CA ALA A 77 15.64 18.22 -16.46
C ALA A 77 16.87 17.38 -16.76
N PHE A 78 17.34 17.41 -18.00
CA PHE A 78 18.59 16.75 -18.37
C PHE A 78 19.42 17.62 -19.31
N THR A 79 20.72 17.38 -19.29
CA THR A 79 21.68 17.94 -20.25
C THR A 79 22.78 16.91 -20.43
N ALA A 80 23.08 16.57 -21.67
CA ALA A 80 24.10 15.59 -22.01
C ALA A 80 24.90 16.05 -23.23
N THR A 81 26.11 15.53 -23.35
CA THR A 81 27.07 15.84 -24.42
C THR A 81 27.69 14.55 -24.91
N ILE A 82 28.32 14.56 -26.09
CA ILE A 82 29.06 13.41 -26.61
C ILE A 82 30.53 13.51 -26.20
N ARG A 83 31.15 12.39 -25.84
CA ARG A 83 32.59 12.30 -25.62
C ARG A 83 33.17 10.99 -26.22
N PRO A 84 34.21 11.04 -27.08
CA PRO A 84 34.87 12.23 -27.64
C PRO A 84 33.92 13.03 -28.55
N PRO A 85 34.17 14.33 -28.80
CA PRO A 85 33.22 15.23 -29.48
C PRO A 85 33.00 14.94 -30.98
N ASN A 86 33.35 13.75 -31.44
CA ASN A 86 33.23 13.32 -32.83
C ASN A 86 32.29 12.12 -32.87
N LEU A 87 31.15 12.29 -33.53
CA LEU A 87 30.27 11.19 -33.93
C LEU A 87 30.68 10.75 -35.33
N THR A 88 30.83 9.45 -35.54
CA THR A 88 31.10 8.87 -36.87
C THR A 88 30.33 7.56 -37.00
N GLY A 89 29.97 7.19 -38.22
CA GLY A 89 29.36 5.88 -38.50
C GLY A 89 27.94 5.71 -37.97
N LEU A 90 27.13 6.78 -37.96
CA LEU A 90 25.71 6.69 -37.63
C LEU A 90 24.95 5.96 -38.73
N ASN A 91 24.14 4.98 -38.35
CA ASN A 91 23.21 4.32 -39.28
C ASN A 91 21.88 5.08 -39.34
N SER A 92 21.16 4.95 -40.45
CA SER A 92 19.80 5.47 -40.55
C SER A 92 18.90 4.87 -39.47
N GLY A 93 18.13 5.71 -38.78
CA GLY A 93 17.25 5.30 -37.69
C GLY A 93 17.95 5.01 -36.37
N GLN A 94 19.28 5.16 -36.28
CA GLN A 94 20.01 4.97 -35.04
C GLN A 94 19.84 6.17 -34.10
N PRO A 95 19.52 5.95 -32.80
CA PRO A 95 19.55 7.01 -31.81
C PRO A 95 20.96 7.60 -31.65
N ILE A 96 21.05 8.92 -31.55
CA ILE A 96 22.29 9.56 -31.11
C ILE A 96 22.43 9.41 -29.60
N ILE A 97 23.54 8.84 -29.16
CA ILE A 97 23.85 8.63 -27.76
C ILE A 97 24.75 9.77 -27.27
N PHE A 98 24.21 10.65 -26.41
CA PHE A 98 24.98 11.64 -25.67
C PHE A 98 25.41 11.01 -24.34
N ASP A 99 26.51 10.27 -24.40
CA ASP A 99 26.98 9.39 -23.33
C ASP A 99 27.44 10.13 -22.06
N ARG A 100 27.83 11.40 -22.17
CA ARG A 100 28.27 12.22 -21.05
C ARG A 100 27.14 13.09 -20.51
N VAL A 101 26.53 12.62 -19.44
CA VAL A 101 25.48 13.34 -18.69
C VAL A 101 26.09 14.44 -17.81
N ILE A 102 25.56 15.67 -17.94
CA ILE A 102 25.86 16.81 -17.07
C ILE A 102 24.81 16.91 -15.95
N THR A 103 23.52 16.81 -16.31
CA THR A 103 22.38 16.84 -15.38
C THR A 103 21.36 15.78 -15.81
N ASN A 104 20.68 15.12 -14.87
CA ASN A 104 19.59 14.17 -15.15
C ASN A 104 18.60 14.08 -13.98
N SER A 105 18.00 15.21 -13.63
CA SER A 105 16.95 15.30 -12.61
C SER A 105 15.72 14.50 -13.06
N GLY A 106 15.20 13.67 -12.16
CA GLY A 106 14.11 12.74 -12.48
C GLY A 106 14.57 11.47 -13.18
N THR A 107 15.87 11.30 -13.47
CA THR A 107 16.45 10.10 -14.10
C THR A 107 15.75 9.73 -15.41
N ALA A 108 15.38 10.75 -16.18
CA ALA A 108 14.52 10.60 -17.36
C ALA A 108 15.32 10.35 -18.64
N TYR A 109 16.61 10.67 -18.67
CA TYR A 109 17.50 10.39 -19.80
C TYR A 109 18.37 9.16 -19.54
N ASP A 110 18.46 8.26 -20.50
CA ASP A 110 19.35 7.10 -20.48
C ASP A 110 20.54 7.33 -21.42
N SER A 111 21.73 7.47 -20.84
CA SER A 111 22.98 7.69 -21.57
C SER A 111 23.54 6.45 -22.28
N GLY A 112 22.98 5.27 -22.02
CA GLY A 112 23.31 4.04 -22.76
C GLY A 112 22.51 3.90 -24.05
N THR A 113 21.32 4.51 -24.13
CA THR A 113 20.42 4.38 -25.28
C THR A 113 20.16 5.69 -26.02
N GLY A 114 20.46 6.83 -25.41
CA GLY A 114 20.14 8.16 -25.97
C GLY A 114 18.68 8.56 -25.79
N ILE A 115 17.88 7.78 -25.06
CA ILE A 115 16.43 7.93 -24.99
C ILE A 115 16.03 8.73 -23.75
N PHE A 116 15.20 9.76 -23.97
CA PHE A 116 14.46 10.43 -22.89
C PHE A 116 13.08 9.79 -22.73
N THR A 117 12.76 9.33 -21.52
CA THR A 117 11.45 8.79 -21.15
C THR A 117 10.74 9.76 -20.21
N ALA A 118 9.62 10.33 -20.66
CA ALA A 118 8.82 11.25 -19.84
C ALA A 118 8.25 10.53 -18.59
N PRO A 119 8.67 10.88 -17.36
CA PRO A 119 8.21 10.19 -16.15
C PRO A 119 6.81 10.63 -15.70
N VAL A 120 6.33 11.77 -16.19
CA VAL A 120 5.01 12.33 -15.90
C VAL A 120 4.38 12.90 -17.18
N ARG A 121 3.05 13.00 -17.22
CA ARG A 121 2.38 13.67 -18.33
C ARG A 121 2.61 15.18 -18.22
N GLY A 122 3.09 15.79 -19.30
CA GLY A 122 3.32 17.22 -19.34
C GLY A 122 3.91 17.66 -20.68
N TYR A 123 4.26 18.94 -20.73
CA TYR A 123 4.99 19.52 -21.85
C TYR A 123 6.49 19.43 -21.56
N TYR A 124 7.26 19.12 -22.59
CA TYR A 124 8.71 19.02 -22.54
C TYR A 124 9.30 19.87 -23.66
N VAL A 125 10.40 20.54 -23.38
CA VAL A 125 11.16 21.31 -24.36
C VAL A 125 12.50 20.62 -24.55
N PHE A 126 12.85 20.36 -25.81
CA PHE A 126 14.14 19.79 -26.18
C PHE A 126 14.91 20.82 -26.99
N HIS A 127 16.21 20.88 -26.75
CA HIS A 127 17.16 21.68 -27.51
C HIS A 127 18.39 20.81 -27.79
N MET A 128 18.98 21.00 -28.96
CA MET A 128 20.16 20.25 -29.38
C MET A 128 21.00 21.12 -30.29
N ASP A 129 22.29 21.20 -29.96
CA ASP A 129 23.30 21.90 -30.74
C ASP A 129 24.25 20.89 -31.35
N ILE A 130 24.37 20.91 -32.68
CA ILE A 130 25.26 20.01 -33.42
C ILE A 130 26.08 20.82 -34.41
N LEU A 131 27.37 20.51 -34.44
CA LEU A 131 28.31 21.02 -35.43
C LEU A 131 28.61 19.90 -36.42
N MET A 132 28.35 20.16 -37.69
CA MET A 132 28.64 19.22 -38.79
C MET A 132 29.87 19.70 -39.56
N GLU A 133 30.72 18.77 -39.99
CA GLU A 133 31.80 19.11 -40.91
C GLU A 133 31.25 19.50 -42.29
N PRO A 134 31.85 20.48 -42.97
CA PRO A 134 31.39 20.90 -44.29
C PRO A 134 31.46 19.76 -45.32
N GLY A 135 30.38 19.53 -46.05
CA GLY A 135 30.34 18.57 -47.16
C GLY A 135 29.59 17.27 -46.87
N GLU A 136 29.19 17.02 -45.62
CA GLU A 136 28.30 15.93 -45.26
C GLU A 136 26.86 16.44 -45.06
N ASN A 137 25.88 15.71 -45.60
CA ASN A 137 24.46 15.99 -45.38
C ASN A 137 23.90 14.97 -44.40
N GLU A 138 23.79 15.36 -43.13
CA GLU A 138 23.12 14.57 -42.11
C GLU A 138 21.77 15.19 -41.76
N TYR A 139 20.74 14.35 -41.63
CA TYR A 139 19.40 14.77 -41.22
C TYR A 139 19.10 14.22 -39.83
N LEU A 140 18.92 15.12 -38.87
CA LEU A 140 18.65 14.79 -37.48
C LEU A 140 17.27 15.29 -37.08
N GLN A 141 16.56 14.47 -36.33
CA GLN A 141 15.20 14.77 -35.88
C GLN A 141 14.97 14.24 -34.48
N PHE A 142 14.12 14.94 -33.74
CA PHE A 142 13.53 14.40 -32.52
C PHE A 142 12.41 13.42 -32.90
N VAL A 143 12.55 12.16 -32.51
CA VAL A 143 11.56 11.11 -32.77
C VAL A 143 10.82 10.79 -31.47
N LYS A 144 9.50 10.65 -31.55
CA LYS A 144 8.66 10.22 -30.42
C LYS A 144 8.14 8.81 -30.67
N GLY A 145 8.48 7.90 -29.76
CA GLY A 145 8.16 6.47 -29.91
C GLY A 145 9.11 5.80 -30.90
N MET A 146 9.49 4.55 -30.64
CA MET A 146 10.30 3.77 -31.58
C MET A 146 9.35 2.99 -32.49
N GLU A 147 8.97 3.59 -33.62
CA GLU A 147 8.46 2.82 -34.75
C GLU A 147 9.67 2.48 -35.64
N TYR A 148 9.98 1.19 -35.73
CA TYR A 148 10.95 0.62 -36.68
C TYR A 148 10.28 0.30 -38.00
#